data_AF-A0A3P8HWH8-F1
#
_entry.id   AF-A0A3P8HWH8-F1
#
_cell.length_a   1.000
_cell.length_b   1.000
_cell.length_c   1.000
_cell.angle_alpha   90.00
_cell.angle_beta   90.00
_cell.angle_gamma   90.00
#
_symmetry.space_group_name_H-M   'P 1'
#
loop_
_entity.id
_entity.type
_entity.pdbx_description
1 polymer ?
#
loop_
_entity_poly.entity_id
_entity_poly.type
_entity_poly.pdbx_seq_one_letter_code
_entity_poly.pdbx_strand_id
1 'polypeptide(L)'
;MWGVIPGDRTISDEVDQYVILGNHHDAWCQGACDPGSGTVLLQQVAKILGEAYKKGFRPRRTVVLASWDGEELSLLGSTHFAESFRTELMQRAVAYLNADCPIKGHTQFNARTDPLLADALICASRLVSVDPPEDMRTLYDEWLSQDGSESTEPMYAPASQYQLKLHSILRCIQAIDVSQPGGGSDHIPFAYKLGVPSSYPEYVPDYCMYTMPMYHTWYDNIDVVKRFLDPSSSKTGPLPRHRLMVRLWIALIIYLSCAPRLPYSPVRLAHWLCTEWEQLVQKARHEPVDWVKQGIRFGALILCCFPFL
;
A
#
# COMPACT_ATOMS: atom_id res chain seq x y z
N MET A 1 -19.72 4.09 6.79
CA MET A 1 -20.53 4.26 5.55
C MET A 1 -20.10 3.23 4.52
N TRP A 2 -21.03 2.73 3.69
CA TRP A 2 -20.70 1.75 2.64
C TRP A 2 -21.13 2.26 1.27
N GLY A 3 -20.21 2.25 0.31
CA GLY A 3 -20.46 2.56 -1.10
C GLY A 3 -20.08 1.38 -1.98
N VAL A 4 -20.82 1.17 -3.07
CA VAL A 4 -20.52 0.10 -4.03
C VAL A 4 -20.59 0.66 -5.45
N ILE A 5 -19.53 0.45 -6.22
CA ILE A 5 -19.50 0.67 -7.66
C ILE A 5 -19.55 -0.72 -8.31
N PRO A 6 -20.72 -1.18 -8.75
CA PRO A 6 -20.89 -2.56 -9.19
C PRO A 6 -20.16 -2.81 -10.51
N GLY A 7 -19.57 -4.00 -10.64
CA GLY A 7 -19.08 -4.50 -11.92
C GLY A 7 -20.23 -4.80 -12.88
N ASP A 8 -19.92 -4.87 -14.18
CA ASP A 8 -20.91 -5.14 -15.22
C ASP A 8 -20.81 -6.57 -15.77
N ARG A 9 -21.89 -7.34 -15.57
CA ARG A 9 -22.00 -8.75 -16.01
C ARG A 9 -21.99 -8.92 -17.53
N THR A 10 -22.26 -7.86 -18.27
CA THR A 10 -22.15 -7.87 -19.74
C THR A 10 -20.70 -7.76 -20.21
N ILE A 11 -19.79 -7.31 -19.34
CA ILE A 11 -18.36 -7.11 -19.63
C ILE A 11 -17.51 -8.28 -19.09
N SER A 12 -17.83 -8.80 -17.90
CA SER A 12 -17.05 -9.84 -17.22
C SER A 12 -17.91 -10.70 -16.29
N ASP A 13 -17.50 -11.95 -16.09
CA ASP A 13 -18.03 -12.82 -15.04
C ASP A 13 -17.42 -12.53 -13.66
N GLU A 14 -16.42 -11.63 -13.58
CA GLU A 14 -15.69 -11.28 -12.36
C GLU A 14 -16.39 -10.21 -11.50
N VAL A 15 -17.69 -9.96 -11.73
CA VAL A 15 -18.42 -8.91 -10.99
C VAL A 15 -18.56 -9.21 -9.50
N ASP A 16 -18.43 -10.46 -9.11
CA ASP A 16 -18.45 -10.91 -7.72
C ASP A 16 -17.07 -10.79 -7.06
N GLN A 17 -16.03 -10.37 -7.80
CA GLN A 17 -14.73 -10.05 -7.22
C GLN A 17 -14.69 -8.61 -6.70
N TYR A 18 -14.01 -8.40 -5.58
CA TYR A 18 -14.01 -7.14 -4.84
C TYR A 18 -12.63 -6.48 -4.81
N VAL A 19 -12.57 -5.21 -5.24
CA VAL A 19 -11.49 -4.29 -4.88
C VAL A 19 -12.02 -3.39 -3.78
N ILE A 20 -11.46 -3.50 -2.58
CA ILE A 20 -11.98 -2.82 -1.39
C ILE A 20 -11.08 -1.62 -1.09
N LEU A 21 -11.64 -0.42 -0.99
CA LEU A 21 -10.99 0.76 -0.41
C LEU A 21 -11.60 1.02 0.97
N GLY A 22 -10.79 0.92 2.02
CA GLY A 22 -11.22 1.09 3.40
C GLY A 22 -10.50 2.25 4.11
N ASN A 23 -11.20 2.90 5.01
CA ASN A 23 -10.67 3.94 5.91
C ASN A 23 -11.55 4.02 7.16
N HIS A 24 -10.97 4.03 8.35
CA HIS A 24 -11.75 4.27 9.57
C HIS A 24 -12.22 5.71 9.70
N HIS A 25 -13.24 5.96 10.52
CA HIS A 25 -13.81 7.31 10.68
C HIS A 25 -13.95 7.74 12.13
N ASP A 26 -13.74 6.84 13.08
CA ASP A 26 -13.60 7.19 14.49
C ASP A 26 -12.24 7.84 14.74
N ALA A 27 -12.15 8.71 15.73
CA ALA A 27 -10.91 9.40 16.09
C ALA A 27 -10.88 9.66 17.59
N TRP A 28 -9.70 9.73 18.19
CA TRP A 28 -9.56 10.10 19.61
C TRP A 28 -10.04 11.52 19.94
N CYS A 29 -9.82 12.47 19.02
CA CYS A 29 -10.10 13.89 19.23
C CYS A 29 -10.79 14.48 18.00
N GLN A 30 -10.16 15.44 17.31
CA GLN A 30 -10.68 15.95 16.03
C GLN A 30 -10.27 15.07 14.86
N GLY A 31 -9.09 14.45 14.94
CA GLY A 31 -8.63 13.46 13.96
C GLY A 31 -8.53 14.01 12.54
N ALA A 32 -7.98 15.22 12.38
CA ALA A 32 -7.96 15.86 11.06
C ALA A 32 -6.99 15.16 10.08
N CYS A 33 -5.91 14.59 10.59
CA CYS A 33 -5.06 13.68 9.86
C CYS A 33 -5.52 12.23 10.08
N ASP A 34 -5.61 11.79 11.34
CA ASP A 34 -5.99 10.43 11.74
C ASP A 34 -7.44 10.35 12.22
N PRO A 35 -8.38 9.84 11.41
CA PRO A 35 -8.29 9.38 10.01
C PRO A 35 -8.80 10.43 9.00
N GLY A 36 -8.94 11.69 9.40
CA GLY A 36 -9.62 12.72 8.60
C GLY A 36 -9.03 12.90 7.20
N SER A 37 -7.71 12.74 7.05
CA SER A 37 -7.02 12.82 5.76
C SER A 37 -7.48 11.71 4.81
N GLY A 38 -7.66 10.50 5.35
CA GLY A 38 -8.20 9.34 4.67
C GLY A 38 -9.69 9.40 4.39
N THR A 39 -10.45 9.92 5.34
CA THR A 39 -11.90 10.10 5.22
C THR A 39 -12.25 11.03 4.05
N VAL A 40 -11.54 12.16 3.92
CA VAL A 40 -11.71 13.07 2.78
C VAL A 40 -11.31 12.39 1.48
N LEU A 41 -10.25 11.60 1.48
CA LEU A 41 -9.81 10.82 0.33
C LEU A 41 -10.88 9.84 -0.14
N LEU A 42 -11.41 9.02 0.78
CA LEU A 42 -12.46 8.05 0.52
C LEU A 42 -13.70 8.73 -0.08
N GLN A 43 -14.10 9.87 0.48
CA GLN A 43 -15.24 10.66 -0.02
C GLN A 43 -15.00 11.21 -1.44
N GLN A 44 -13.80 11.71 -1.74
CA GLN A 44 -13.47 12.20 -3.09
C GLN A 44 -13.42 11.05 -4.11
N VAL A 45 -12.84 9.91 -3.75
CA VAL A 45 -12.85 8.71 -4.58
C VAL A 45 -14.29 8.26 -4.86
N ALA A 46 -15.13 8.19 -3.82
CA ALA A 46 -16.55 7.84 -3.95
C ALA A 46 -17.30 8.77 -4.91
N LYS A 47 -17.07 10.08 -4.77
CA LYS A 47 -17.67 11.10 -5.64
C LYS A 47 -17.23 10.91 -7.09
N ILE A 48 -15.93 10.81 -7.35
CA ILE A 48 -15.39 10.73 -8.71
C ILE A 48 -15.84 9.42 -9.40
N LEU A 49 -15.74 8.29 -8.72
CA LEU A 49 -16.19 7.01 -9.27
C LEU A 49 -17.71 6.99 -9.49
N GLY A 50 -18.48 7.56 -8.56
CA GLY A 50 -19.94 7.68 -8.71
C GLY A 50 -20.35 8.55 -9.89
N GLU A 51 -19.67 9.68 -10.11
CA GLU A 51 -19.88 10.53 -11.29
C GLU A 51 -19.47 9.84 -12.59
N ALA A 52 -18.33 9.14 -12.61
CA ALA A 52 -17.90 8.36 -13.75
C ALA A 52 -18.91 7.24 -14.08
N TYR A 53 -19.42 6.55 -13.06
CA TYR A 53 -20.42 5.50 -13.20
C TYR A 53 -21.71 6.05 -13.80
N LYS A 54 -22.18 7.22 -13.37
CA LYS A 54 -23.33 7.91 -14.00
C LYS A 54 -23.10 8.25 -15.47
N LYS A 55 -21.85 8.47 -15.89
CA LYS A 55 -21.45 8.73 -17.28
C LYS A 55 -21.17 7.46 -18.10
N GLY A 56 -21.44 6.27 -17.55
CA GLY A 56 -21.32 5.00 -18.26
C GLY A 56 -20.06 4.20 -17.96
N PHE A 57 -19.15 4.66 -17.09
CA PHE A 57 -18.04 3.84 -16.63
C PHE A 57 -18.53 2.60 -15.89
N ARG A 58 -18.00 1.43 -16.23
CA ARG A 58 -18.31 0.15 -15.59
C ARG A 58 -17.01 -0.65 -15.39
N PRO A 59 -16.62 -0.98 -14.16
CA PRO A 59 -15.46 -1.84 -13.93
C PRO A 59 -15.79 -3.32 -14.23
N ARG A 60 -14.77 -4.17 -14.44
CA ARG A 60 -14.96 -5.64 -14.53
C ARG A 60 -15.32 -6.22 -13.16
N ARG A 61 -14.66 -5.73 -12.12
CA ARG A 61 -14.81 -6.17 -10.72
C ARG A 61 -15.53 -5.10 -9.91
N THR A 62 -16.27 -5.52 -8.89
CA THR A 62 -16.98 -4.58 -8.02
C THR A 62 -15.99 -3.83 -7.13
N VAL A 63 -16.14 -2.51 -7.03
CA VAL A 63 -15.39 -1.69 -6.08
C VAL A 63 -16.24 -1.44 -4.85
N VAL A 64 -15.70 -1.78 -3.68
CA VAL A 64 -16.34 -1.59 -2.38
C VAL A 64 -15.63 -0.46 -1.65
N LEU A 65 -16.39 0.50 -1.15
CA LEU A 65 -15.91 1.64 -0.38
C LEU A 65 -16.40 1.46 1.06
N ALA A 66 -15.46 1.26 1.98
CA ALA A 66 -15.75 0.95 3.37
C ALA A 66 -15.26 2.06 4.30
N SER A 67 -16.15 2.54 5.16
CA SER A 67 -15.81 3.46 6.25
C SER A 67 -16.02 2.73 7.58
N TRP A 68 -14.91 2.37 8.22
CA TRP A 68 -14.83 1.52 9.41
C TRP A 68 -15.02 2.30 10.70
N ASP A 69 -15.50 1.65 11.75
CA ASP A 69 -15.69 2.23 13.08
C ASP A 69 -14.90 1.41 14.12
N GLY A 70 -14.56 2.03 15.24
CA GLY A 70 -13.80 1.43 16.33
C GLY A 70 -12.38 0.97 15.96
N GLU A 71 -11.76 1.58 14.96
CA GLU A 71 -10.35 1.30 14.61
C GLU A 71 -9.43 1.67 15.76
N GLU A 72 -9.63 2.86 16.32
CA GLU A 72 -8.78 3.45 17.35
C GLU A 72 -8.80 2.64 18.65
N LEU A 73 -9.89 1.90 18.86
CA LEU A 73 -10.04 1.02 20.01
C LEU A 73 -9.31 -0.31 19.85
N SER A 74 -9.27 -0.88 18.64
CA SER A 74 -8.55 -2.10 18.22
C SER A 74 -9.15 -2.70 16.93
N LEU A 75 -9.29 -1.93 15.85
CA LEU A 75 -9.75 -2.43 14.54
C LEU A 75 -11.13 -3.11 14.58
N LEU A 76 -12.02 -2.67 15.48
CA LEU A 76 -13.22 -3.44 15.84
C LEU A 76 -14.13 -3.65 14.62
N GLY A 77 -14.42 -2.59 13.87
CA GLY A 77 -15.33 -2.63 12.73
C GLY A 77 -14.79 -3.44 11.56
N SER A 78 -13.56 -3.18 11.12
CA SER A 78 -12.92 -3.92 10.02
C SER A 78 -12.70 -5.39 10.38
N THR A 79 -12.31 -5.69 11.62
CA THR A 79 -12.15 -7.07 12.11
C THR A 79 -13.49 -7.80 12.14
N HIS A 80 -14.52 -7.20 12.73
CA HIS A 80 -15.85 -7.82 12.79
C HIS A 80 -16.39 -8.10 11.38
N PHE A 81 -16.19 -7.17 10.44
CA PHE A 81 -16.59 -7.38 9.06
C PHE A 81 -15.83 -8.54 8.40
N ALA A 82 -14.49 -8.54 8.51
CA ALA A 82 -13.66 -9.59 7.94
C ALA A 82 -14.00 -10.98 8.51
N GLU A 83 -14.39 -11.07 9.77
CA GLU A 83 -14.87 -12.31 10.39
C GLU A 83 -16.24 -12.72 9.88
N SER A 84 -17.19 -11.78 9.83
CA SER A 84 -18.57 -12.04 9.42
C SER A 84 -18.67 -12.50 7.97
N PHE A 85 -17.81 -11.96 7.09
CA PHE A 85 -17.78 -12.28 5.66
C PHE A 85 -16.57 -13.11 5.27
N ARG A 86 -15.93 -13.79 6.22
CA ARG A 86 -14.65 -14.52 6.04
C ARG A 86 -14.62 -15.39 4.77
N THR A 87 -15.59 -16.30 4.64
CA THR A 87 -15.65 -17.24 3.51
C THR A 87 -15.77 -16.52 2.17
N GLU A 88 -16.60 -15.47 2.14
CA GLU A 88 -16.83 -14.69 0.94
C GLU A 88 -15.58 -13.91 0.55
N LEU A 89 -15.00 -13.16 1.49
CA LEU A 89 -13.83 -12.33 1.26
C LEU A 89 -12.60 -13.16 0.85
N MET A 90 -12.38 -14.34 1.45
CA MET A 90 -11.30 -15.24 1.04
C MET A 90 -11.41 -15.71 -0.42
N GLN A 91 -12.63 -15.79 -0.95
CA GLN A 91 -12.87 -16.26 -2.33
C GLN A 91 -12.94 -15.11 -3.34
N ARG A 92 -13.38 -13.93 -2.90
CA ARG A 92 -13.79 -12.84 -3.80
C ARG A 92 -12.95 -11.57 -3.66
N ALA A 93 -12.31 -11.31 -2.52
CA ALA A 93 -11.52 -10.11 -2.34
C ALA A 93 -10.19 -10.21 -3.10
N VAL A 94 -10.03 -9.33 -4.08
CA VAL A 94 -8.83 -9.24 -4.93
C VAL A 94 -7.76 -8.39 -4.27
N ALA A 95 -8.13 -7.28 -3.67
CA ALA A 95 -7.19 -6.41 -2.98
C ALA A 95 -7.91 -5.59 -1.93
N TYR A 96 -7.19 -5.28 -0.86
CA TYR A 96 -7.61 -4.31 0.14
C TYR A 96 -6.68 -3.09 0.10
N LEU A 97 -7.27 -1.92 -0.09
CA LEU A 97 -6.61 -0.65 -0.21
C LEU A 97 -6.93 0.14 1.07
N ASN A 98 -5.93 0.35 1.92
CA ASN A 98 -6.08 1.03 3.20
C ASN A 98 -5.75 2.51 3.04
N ALA A 99 -6.68 3.36 3.42
CA ALA A 99 -6.56 4.81 3.30
C ALA A 99 -6.81 5.51 4.64
N ASP A 100 -6.29 4.96 5.74
CA ASP A 100 -6.34 5.53 7.10
C ASP A 100 -5.73 6.96 7.15
N CYS A 101 -4.40 7.04 7.20
CA CYS A 101 -3.68 8.32 7.21
C CYS A 101 -2.78 8.47 5.98
N PRO A 102 -3.32 8.67 4.77
CA PRO A 102 -2.51 8.76 3.57
C PRO A 102 -1.69 10.05 3.49
N ILE A 103 -1.95 11.06 4.34
CA ILE A 103 -1.20 12.33 4.39
C ILE A 103 -0.80 12.66 5.84
N LYS A 104 0.28 12.06 6.33
CA LYS A 104 0.93 12.39 7.63
C LYS A 104 1.96 13.51 7.50
N GLY A 105 2.40 13.80 6.28
CA GLY A 105 3.32 14.87 5.91
C GLY A 105 3.23 15.13 4.40
N HIS A 106 4.19 15.88 3.85
CA HIS A 106 4.21 16.24 2.42
C HIS A 106 5.55 16.01 1.72
N THR A 107 6.53 15.42 2.41
CA THR A 107 7.91 15.36 1.92
C THR A 107 8.27 14.00 1.34
N GLN A 108 8.13 12.92 2.11
CA GLN A 108 8.51 11.58 1.65
C GLN A 108 7.28 10.73 1.30
N PHE A 109 7.32 10.08 0.15
CA PHE A 109 6.31 9.09 -0.24
C PHE A 109 6.74 7.70 0.21
N ASN A 110 5.94 7.08 1.07
CA ASN A 110 6.16 5.73 1.58
C ASN A 110 5.21 4.76 0.90
N ALA A 111 5.75 3.91 0.02
CA ALA A 111 5.00 2.93 -0.75
C ALA A 111 4.79 1.61 0.03
N ARG A 112 3.99 1.66 1.11
CA ARG A 112 3.68 0.45 1.89
C ARG A 112 2.72 -0.43 1.10
N THR A 113 3.17 -1.56 0.57
CA THR A 113 2.34 -2.42 -0.27
C THR A 113 2.82 -3.86 -0.26
N ASP A 114 1.88 -4.80 -0.38
CA ASP A 114 2.21 -6.21 -0.58
C ASP A 114 3.08 -6.37 -1.85
N PRO A 115 4.16 -7.18 -1.83
CA PRO A 115 4.96 -7.45 -3.03
C PRO A 115 4.16 -7.89 -4.25
N LEU A 116 3.00 -8.54 -4.06
CA LEU A 116 2.07 -8.88 -5.13
C LEU A 116 1.46 -7.64 -5.80
N LEU A 117 1.21 -6.56 -5.07
CA LEU A 117 0.59 -5.33 -5.58
C LEU A 117 1.61 -4.27 -6.01
N ALA A 118 2.90 -4.50 -5.79
CA ALA A 118 3.95 -3.52 -6.05
C ALA A 118 3.95 -3.01 -7.51
N ASP A 119 3.82 -3.90 -8.51
CA ASP A 119 3.75 -3.47 -9.91
C ASP A 119 2.48 -2.65 -10.20
N ALA A 120 1.36 -2.96 -9.54
CA ALA A 120 0.14 -2.18 -9.66
C ALA A 120 0.33 -0.76 -9.11
N LEU A 121 0.99 -0.61 -7.96
CA LEU A 121 1.31 0.69 -7.37
C LEU A 121 2.30 1.48 -8.23
N ILE A 122 3.36 0.85 -8.73
CA ILE A 122 4.36 1.47 -9.63
C ILE A 122 3.71 1.94 -10.93
N CYS A 123 2.85 1.12 -11.54
CA CYS A 123 2.13 1.51 -12.75
C CYS A 123 1.17 2.68 -12.46
N ALA A 124 0.45 2.65 -11.33
CA ALA A 124 -0.45 3.73 -10.95
C ALA A 124 0.31 5.05 -10.71
N SER A 125 1.47 5.02 -10.05
CA SER A 125 2.27 6.23 -9.76
C SER A 125 2.86 6.87 -11.02
N ARG A 126 3.13 6.08 -12.08
CA ARG A 126 3.53 6.60 -13.40
C ARG A 126 2.41 7.32 -14.15
N LEU A 127 1.15 7.02 -13.84
CA LEU A 127 -0.01 7.65 -14.50
C LEU A 127 -0.41 8.98 -13.85
N VAL A 128 0.17 9.32 -12.71
CA VAL A 128 -0.24 10.46 -11.90
C VAL A 128 0.89 11.49 -11.87
N SER A 129 0.59 12.69 -12.36
CA SER A 129 1.50 13.85 -12.22
C SER A 129 1.54 14.34 -10.78
N VAL A 130 2.70 14.82 -10.35
CA VAL A 130 2.85 15.49 -9.04
C VAL A 130 1.91 16.70 -8.93
N ASP A 131 1.53 17.02 -7.69
CA ASP A 131 0.77 18.22 -7.37
C ASP A 131 1.56 19.01 -6.32
N PRO A 132 2.05 20.22 -6.64
CA PRO A 132 1.83 20.96 -7.89
C PRO A 132 2.57 20.39 -9.10
N PRO A 133 2.04 20.52 -10.33
CA PRO A 133 2.72 20.05 -11.53
C PRO A 133 4.08 20.72 -11.74
N GLU A 134 5.07 19.90 -12.08
CA GLU A 134 6.45 20.27 -12.38
C GLU A 134 6.91 19.46 -13.60
N ASP A 135 7.17 20.11 -14.74
CA ASP A 135 7.78 19.54 -15.95
C ASP A 135 7.42 18.08 -16.30
N MET A 136 6.12 17.77 -16.32
CA MET A 136 5.58 16.42 -16.59
C MET A 136 6.04 15.31 -15.62
N ARG A 137 6.67 15.68 -14.51
CA ARG A 137 7.11 14.77 -13.45
C ARG A 137 5.92 14.00 -12.88
N THR A 138 6.07 12.69 -12.83
CA THR A 138 5.09 11.78 -12.24
C THR A 138 5.40 11.54 -10.76
N LEU A 139 4.43 11.00 -10.03
CA LEU A 139 4.66 10.53 -8.65
C LEU A 139 5.76 9.46 -8.63
N TYR A 140 5.84 8.61 -9.65
CA TYR A 140 6.93 7.64 -9.79
C TYR A 140 8.31 8.32 -9.86
N ASP A 141 8.44 9.42 -10.60
CA ASP A 141 9.71 10.15 -10.72
C ASP A 141 10.07 10.87 -9.41
N GLU A 142 9.07 11.40 -8.69
CA GLU A 142 9.28 11.95 -7.35
C GLU A 142 9.76 10.87 -6.37
N TRP A 143 9.04 9.76 -6.30
CA TRP A 143 9.39 8.63 -5.44
C TRP A 143 10.79 8.08 -5.77
N LEU A 144 11.12 7.87 -7.05
CA LEU A 144 12.43 7.37 -7.47
C LEU A 144 13.58 8.31 -7.04
N SER A 145 13.34 9.63 -7.09
CA SER A 145 14.34 10.61 -6.66
C SER A 145 14.59 10.61 -5.15
N GLN A 146 13.60 10.19 -4.36
CA GLN A 146 13.70 10.06 -2.91
C GLN A 146 14.48 8.80 -2.53
N ASP A 147 14.15 7.65 -3.15
CA ASP A 147 14.86 6.38 -2.96
C ASP A 147 16.36 6.48 -3.34
N GLY A 148 16.68 7.21 -4.40
CA GLY A 148 18.06 7.39 -4.87
C GLY A 148 18.94 8.28 -3.97
N SER A 149 18.38 8.94 -2.96
CA SER A 149 19.08 9.92 -2.12
C SER A 149 19.68 9.37 -0.81
N GLU A 150 19.44 8.10 -0.47
CA GLU A 150 19.87 7.50 0.81
C GLU A 150 20.70 6.19 0.68
N SER A 151 21.30 5.88 -0.48
CA SER A 151 22.27 4.76 -0.57
C SER A 151 23.73 5.25 -0.48
N THR A 152 24.12 5.88 0.62
CA THR A 152 25.54 6.14 0.98
C THR A 152 26.08 5.20 2.06
N GLU A 153 25.44 4.06 2.29
CA GLU A 153 25.99 2.95 3.07
C GLU A 153 25.96 1.67 2.20
N PRO A 154 27.11 1.19 1.68
CA PRO A 154 27.16 -0.09 0.99
C PRO A 154 27.07 -1.22 2.03
N MET A 155 25.85 -1.65 2.36
CA MET A 155 25.65 -2.91 3.07
C MET A 155 25.74 -4.08 2.09
N TYR A 156 26.94 -4.39 1.59
CA TYR A 156 27.21 -5.65 0.90
C TYR A 156 28.52 -6.27 1.39
N ALA A 157 28.38 -7.33 2.18
CA ALA A 157 29.37 -8.40 2.23
C ALA A 157 29.53 -9.01 0.81
N PRO A 158 30.70 -9.58 0.47
CA PRO A 158 30.99 -9.98 -0.92
C PRO A 158 30.01 -11.05 -1.40
N ALA A 159 29.31 -10.70 -2.47
CA ALA A 159 28.34 -11.55 -3.13
C ALA A 159 29.01 -12.78 -3.78
N SER A 160 28.42 -13.96 -3.61
CA SER A 160 28.89 -15.19 -4.25
C SER A 160 28.62 -15.15 -5.77
N GLN A 161 29.35 -15.94 -6.56
CA GLN A 161 29.25 -16.00 -8.02
C GLN A 161 27.83 -16.27 -8.57
N TYR A 162 26.92 -16.80 -7.73
CA TYR A 162 25.50 -17.02 -8.05
C TYR A 162 24.66 -15.72 -8.05
N GLN A 163 25.00 -14.72 -7.24
CA GLN A 163 24.31 -13.42 -7.17
C GLN A 163 24.48 -12.59 -8.44
N LEU A 164 25.55 -12.79 -9.20
CA LEU A 164 25.88 -11.97 -10.37
C LEU A 164 24.99 -12.26 -11.59
N LYS A 165 24.46 -13.48 -11.73
CA LYS A 165 23.61 -13.87 -12.86
C LYS A 165 22.13 -13.53 -12.62
N LEU A 166 21.70 -13.49 -11.36
CA LEU A 166 20.40 -12.95 -10.94
C LEU A 166 20.40 -11.41 -11.01
N HIS A 167 21.50 -10.75 -10.66
CA HIS A 167 21.62 -9.28 -10.61
C HIS A 167 21.18 -8.52 -11.88
N SER A 168 21.36 -9.08 -13.08
CA SER A 168 20.96 -8.42 -14.33
C SER A 168 19.46 -8.46 -14.59
N ILE A 169 18.77 -9.53 -14.17
CA ILE A 169 17.29 -9.63 -14.19
C ILE A 169 16.71 -8.83 -13.01
N LEU A 170 17.40 -8.86 -11.86
CA LEU A 170 17.00 -8.16 -10.63
C LEU A 170 17.01 -6.64 -10.75
N ARG A 171 17.94 -6.03 -11.51
CA ARG A 171 17.94 -4.57 -11.72
C ARG A 171 16.66 -4.03 -12.37
N CYS A 172 15.98 -4.83 -13.20
CA CYS A 172 14.71 -4.44 -13.79
C CYS A 172 13.53 -4.56 -12.80
N ILE A 173 13.66 -5.39 -11.76
CA ILE A 173 12.65 -5.57 -10.71
C ILE A 173 12.91 -4.58 -9.56
N GLN A 174 14.16 -4.32 -9.19
CA GLN A 174 14.59 -3.49 -8.05
C GLN A 174 14.67 -1.97 -8.34
N ALA A 175 13.97 -1.46 -9.35
CA ALA A 175 14.10 -0.03 -9.69
C ALA A 175 13.64 0.92 -8.57
N ILE A 176 12.80 0.43 -7.64
CA ILE A 176 12.27 1.21 -6.51
C ILE A 176 11.87 0.26 -5.39
N ASP A 177 12.12 0.62 -4.13
CA ASP A 177 11.89 -0.26 -2.98
C ASP A 177 10.48 -0.07 -2.42
N VAL A 178 9.82 -1.18 -2.08
CA VAL A 178 8.48 -1.15 -1.47
C VAL A 178 8.56 -1.77 -0.08
N SER A 179 7.93 -1.12 0.88
CA SER A 179 7.86 -1.64 2.24
C SER A 179 6.59 -2.46 2.42
N GLN A 180 6.61 -3.49 3.28
CA GLN A 180 5.38 -4.21 3.57
C GLN A 180 4.39 -3.29 4.32
N PRO A 181 3.07 -3.47 4.12
CA PRO A 181 2.10 -2.94 5.07
C PRO A 181 2.50 -3.49 6.44
N GLY A 182 2.74 -2.61 7.41
CA GLY A 182 3.16 -3.03 8.75
C GLY A 182 1.95 -3.39 9.60
N GLY A 183 2.06 -3.22 10.92
CA GLY A 183 0.90 -3.26 11.80
C GLY A 183 0.15 -1.92 11.89
N GLY A 184 -1.00 -1.95 12.56
CA GLY A 184 -1.66 -0.77 13.13
C GLY A 184 -2.71 -0.08 12.26
N SER A 185 -3.42 -0.79 11.39
CA SER A 185 -4.61 -0.25 10.70
C SER A 185 -5.50 -1.36 10.15
N ASP A 186 -6.63 -0.97 9.54
CA ASP A 186 -7.72 -1.85 9.09
C ASP A 186 -7.33 -2.87 8.02
N HIS A 187 -6.15 -2.79 7.40
CA HIS A 187 -5.67 -3.83 6.50
C HIS A 187 -5.32 -5.13 7.22
N ILE A 188 -5.03 -5.10 8.54
CA ILE A 188 -4.62 -6.28 9.31
C ILE A 188 -5.56 -7.48 9.14
N PRO A 189 -6.88 -7.36 9.37
CA PRO A 189 -7.78 -8.50 9.21
C PRO A 189 -7.83 -9.01 7.76
N PHE A 190 -7.63 -8.16 6.76
CA PHE A 190 -7.61 -8.59 5.36
C PHE A 190 -6.28 -9.28 5.00
N ALA A 191 -5.14 -8.63 5.28
CA ALA A 191 -3.81 -9.11 4.94
C ALA A 191 -3.42 -10.37 5.72
N TYR A 192 -3.46 -10.32 7.05
CA TYR A 192 -2.85 -11.34 7.90
C TYR A 192 -3.80 -12.45 8.33
N LYS A 193 -5.11 -12.20 8.31
CA LYS A 193 -6.12 -13.20 8.71
C LYS A 193 -6.82 -13.85 7.52
N LEU A 194 -7.09 -13.09 6.45
CA LEU A 194 -7.75 -13.60 5.25
C LEU A 194 -6.79 -13.89 4.09
N GLY A 195 -5.58 -13.34 4.09
CA GLY A 195 -4.61 -13.51 3.00
C GLY A 195 -4.92 -12.65 1.77
N VAL A 196 -5.66 -11.55 1.95
CA VAL A 196 -5.98 -10.61 0.87
C VAL A 196 -4.82 -9.63 0.71
N PRO A 197 -4.18 -9.56 -0.48
CA PRO A 197 -3.04 -8.67 -0.67
C PRO A 197 -3.48 -7.22 -0.46
N SER A 198 -2.68 -6.48 0.29
CA SER A 198 -3.08 -5.17 0.82
C SER A 198 -2.06 -4.06 0.49
N SER A 199 -2.56 -2.84 0.30
CA SER A 199 -1.73 -1.67 -0.03
C SER A 199 -2.14 -0.46 0.81
N TYR A 200 -1.16 0.31 1.28
CA TYR A 200 -1.29 1.49 2.14
C TYR A 200 -0.23 2.57 1.82
N PRO A 201 -0.15 3.09 0.57
CA PRO A 201 0.72 4.22 0.25
C PRO A 201 0.34 5.47 1.05
N GLU A 202 1.33 6.18 1.55
CA GLU A 202 1.16 7.38 2.38
C GLU A 202 2.27 8.40 2.12
N TYR A 203 2.01 9.67 2.38
CA TYR A 203 3.06 10.65 2.60
C TYR A 203 3.36 10.75 4.09
N VAL A 204 4.65 10.71 4.43
CA VAL A 204 5.16 10.84 5.80
C VAL A 204 5.91 12.17 5.98
N PRO A 205 6.11 12.62 7.23
CA PRO A 205 6.96 13.77 7.53
C PRO A 205 8.44 13.54 7.16
N ASP A 206 9.25 14.58 7.35
CA ASP A 206 10.69 14.52 7.13
C ASP A 206 11.41 13.47 7.99
N TYR A 207 12.56 13.01 7.46
CA TYR A 207 13.41 12.00 8.07
C TYR A 207 13.72 12.30 9.55
N CYS A 208 13.70 11.25 10.37
CA CYS A 208 13.72 11.14 11.85
C CYS A 208 12.37 11.19 12.58
N MET A 209 11.26 11.51 11.91
CA MET A 209 9.93 11.50 12.51
C MET A 209 9.14 10.26 12.07
N TYR A 210 8.97 9.28 12.97
CA TYR A 210 8.21 8.05 12.68
C TYR A 210 6.71 8.32 12.44
N THR A 211 6.16 9.33 13.12
CA THR A 211 4.78 9.80 12.96
C THR A 211 4.74 11.31 13.13
N MET A 212 3.60 11.91 12.76
CA MET A 212 3.34 13.32 12.96
C MET A 212 3.24 13.66 14.48
N PRO A 213 3.84 14.77 14.97
CA PRO A 213 3.91 15.06 16.42
C PRO A 213 2.56 15.17 17.14
N MET A 214 1.50 15.47 16.41
CA MET A 214 0.17 15.69 16.96
C MET A 214 -0.70 14.42 17.02
N TYR A 215 -0.17 13.27 16.60
CA TYR A 215 -0.84 11.97 16.59
C TYR A 215 -1.58 11.70 17.91
N HIS A 216 -2.87 11.38 17.83
CA HIS A 216 -3.77 11.08 18.96
C HIS A 216 -3.86 12.17 20.04
N THR A 217 -3.60 13.43 19.66
CA THR A 217 -3.76 14.57 20.57
C THR A 217 -4.85 15.53 20.08
N TRP A 218 -5.24 16.45 20.95
CA TRP A 218 -6.13 17.57 20.58
C TRP A 218 -5.54 18.49 19.49
N TYR A 219 -4.23 18.40 19.25
CA TYR A 219 -3.55 19.17 18.21
C TYR A 219 -3.68 18.55 16.81
N ASP A 220 -4.21 17.33 16.67
CA ASP A 220 -4.58 16.78 15.37
C ASP A 220 -5.87 17.44 14.86
N ASN A 221 -5.72 18.66 14.33
CA ASN A 221 -6.80 19.50 13.85
C ASN A 221 -6.53 20.06 12.45
N ILE A 222 -7.59 20.58 11.83
CA ILE A 222 -7.57 21.04 10.44
C ILE A 222 -6.56 22.16 10.21
N ASP A 223 -6.32 23.03 11.20
CA ASP A 223 -5.38 24.13 11.09
C ASP A 223 -3.94 23.61 10.97
N VAL A 224 -3.57 22.61 11.78
CA VAL A 224 -2.26 21.95 11.71
C VAL A 224 -2.08 21.24 10.36
N VAL A 225 -3.09 20.52 9.89
CA VAL A 225 -3.04 19.84 8.57
C VAL A 225 -2.74 20.85 7.46
N LYS A 226 -3.49 21.96 7.41
CA LYS A 226 -3.37 22.97 6.35
C LYS A 226 -2.09 23.78 6.40
N ARG A 227 -1.44 23.89 7.57
CA ARG A 227 -0.22 24.69 7.74
C ARG A 227 1.05 23.87 7.57
N PHE A 228 1.04 22.62 8.03
CA PHE A 228 2.26 21.83 8.19
C PHE A 228 2.24 20.52 7.43
N LEU A 229 1.11 19.82 7.37
CA LEU A 229 1.06 18.49 6.76
C LEU A 229 0.88 18.58 5.24
N ASP A 230 -0.03 19.43 4.77
CA ASP A 230 -0.30 19.64 3.34
C ASP A 230 -0.55 21.12 3.03
N PRO A 231 0.49 21.97 3.12
CA PRO A 231 0.37 23.41 2.93
C PRO A 231 -0.10 23.75 1.52
N SER A 232 -0.88 24.84 1.42
CA SER A 232 -1.41 25.30 0.13
C SER A 232 -0.29 25.64 -0.85
N SER A 233 -0.46 25.22 -2.09
CA SER A 233 0.40 25.63 -3.19
C SER A 233 -0.07 26.98 -3.77
N SER A 234 0.88 27.81 -4.19
CA SER A 234 0.59 29.01 -4.99
C SER A 234 0.09 28.69 -6.39
N LYS A 235 0.44 27.51 -6.95
CA LYS A 235 0.07 27.10 -8.31
C LYS A 235 -1.31 26.43 -8.37
N THR A 236 -1.57 25.54 -7.42
CA THR A 236 -2.74 24.65 -7.47
C THR A 236 -3.69 24.84 -6.28
N GLY A 237 -3.38 25.72 -5.32
CA GLY A 237 -4.23 26.00 -4.17
C GLY A 237 -4.13 24.94 -3.06
N PRO A 238 -5.18 24.77 -2.25
CA PRO A 238 -5.10 24.02 -0.99
C PRO A 238 -4.98 22.51 -1.20
N LEU A 239 -4.30 21.87 -0.25
CA LEU A 239 -4.17 20.42 -0.10
C LEU A 239 -3.66 19.68 -1.37
N PRO A 240 -2.50 20.10 -1.94
CA PRO A 240 -1.93 19.45 -3.12
C PRO A 240 -1.66 17.95 -2.91
N ARG A 241 -1.14 17.50 -1.76
CA ARG A 241 -0.85 16.09 -1.51
C ARG A 241 -2.12 15.25 -1.36
N HIS A 242 -3.18 15.77 -0.75
CA HIS A 242 -4.48 15.07 -0.74
C HIS A 242 -4.99 14.84 -2.16
N ARG A 243 -4.93 15.84 -3.04
CA ARG A 243 -5.35 15.68 -4.44
C ARG A 243 -4.49 14.69 -5.20
N LEU A 244 -3.18 14.73 -4.98
CA LEU A 244 -2.24 13.77 -5.55
C LEU A 244 -2.59 12.33 -5.14
N MET A 245 -2.79 12.09 -3.85
CA MET A 245 -3.16 10.78 -3.32
C MET A 245 -4.53 10.31 -3.82
N VAL A 246 -5.53 11.19 -3.95
CA VAL A 246 -6.82 10.85 -4.57
C VAL A 246 -6.62 10.33 -6.01
N ARG A 247 -5.76 10.99 -6.81
CA ARG A 247 -5.46 10.54 -8.19
C ARG A 247 -4.77 9.18 -8.18
N LEU A 248 -3.82 8.95 -7.28
CA LEU A 248 -3.14 7.66 -7.11
C LEU A 248 -4.12 6.54 -6.79
N TRP A 249 -4.99 6.75 -5.79
CA TRP A 249 -5.96 5.74 -5.39
C TRP A 249 -6.97 5.41 -6.48
N ILE A 250 -7.44 6.41 -7.23
CA ILE A 250 -8.31 6.18 -8.39
C ILE A 250 -7.58 5.38 -9.46
N ALA A 251 -6.34 5.74 -9.78
CA ALA A 251 -5.53 5.00 -10.76
C ALA A 251 -5.35 3.54 -10.33
N LEU A 252 -5.03 3.29 -9.05
CA LEU A 252 -4.86 1.95 -8.50
C LEU A 252 -6.17 1.15 -8.51
N ILE A 253 -7.28 1.75 -8.11
CA ILE A 253 -8.62 1.13 -8.16
C ILE A 253 -8.99 0.77 -9.58
N ILE A 254 -8.80 1.67 -10.54
CA ILE A 254 -9.10 1.41 -11.96
C ILE A 254 -8.22 0.28 -12.47
N TYR A 255 -6.92 0.28 -12.14
CA TYR A 255 -6.00 -0.76 -12.59
C TYR A 255 -6.41 -2.14 -12.05
N LEU A 256 -6.77 -2.25 -10.77
CA LEU A 256 -7.19 -3.52 -10.16
C LEU A 256 -8.60 -3.96 -10.59
N SER A 257 -9.53 -3.03 -10.73
CA SER A 257 -10.95 -3.34 -11.02
C SER A 257 -11.25 -3.52 -12.51
N CYS A 258 -10.45 -2.94 -13.41
CA CYS A 258 -10.68 -3.00 -14.85
C CYS A 258 -9.72 -3.91 -15.61
N ALA A 259 -8.55 -4.25 -15.07
CA ALA A 259 -7.58 -5.07 -15.80
C ALA A 259 -8.13 -6.48 -16.10
N PRO A 260 -8.09 -6.96 -17.37
CA PRO A 260 -8.52 -8.32 -17.71
C PRO A 260 -7.71 -9.40 -17.00
N ARG A 261 -6.43 -9.14 -16.75
CA ARG A 261 -5.55 -9.97 -15.92
C ARG A 261 -5.19 -9.18 -14.68
N LEU A 262 -5.33 -9.81 -13.51
CA LEU A 262 -4.91 -9.18 -12.26
C LEU A 262 -3.44 -8.76 -12.34
N PRO A 263 -3.12 -7.49 -12.03
CA PRO A 263 -1.76 -6.96 -12.12
C PRO A 263 -0.94 -7.37 -10.88
N TYR A 264 -0.98 -8.66 -10.54
CA TYR A 264 -0.15 -9.20 -9.48
C TYR A 264 1.27 -9.45 -9.98
N SER A 265 2.23 -9.32 -9.06
CA SER A 265 3.64 -9.61 -9.30
C SER A 265 4.13 -10.82 -8.48
N PRO A 266 3.81 -12.06 -8.91
CA PRO A 266 4.34 -13.27 -8.26
C PRO A 266 5.87 -13.30 -8.21
N VAL A 267 6.53 -12.71 -9.21
CA VAL A 267 7.99 -12.66 -9.28
C VAL A 267 8.57 -11.78 -8.16
N ARG A 268 7.96 -10.63 -7.86
CA ARG A 268 8.35 -9.79 -6.73
C ARG A 268 8.10 -10.47 -5.39
N LEU A 269 6.97 -11.16 -5.24
CA LEU A 269 6.69 -11.94 -4.04
C LEU A 269 7.75 -13.04 -3.84
N ALA A 270 8.07 -13.79 -4.88
CA ALA A 270 9.10 -14.83 -4.81
C ALA A 270 10.46 -14.25 -4.45
N HIS A 271 10.85 -13.12 -5.05
CA HIS A 271 12.08 -12.43 -4.72
C HIS A 271 12.10 -11.96 -3.25
N TRP A 272 11.03 -11.32 -2.80
CA TRP A 272 10.90 -10.86 -1.42
C TRP A 272 11.04 -12.02 -0.43
N LEU A 273 10.35 -13.15 -0.65
CA LEU A 273 10.46 -14.35 0.18
C LEU A 273 11.89 -14.90 0.23
N CYS A 274 12.61 -14.89 -0.90
CA CYS A 274 14.01 -15.28 -0.94
C CYS A 274 14.89 -14.34 -0.10
N THR A 275 14.72 -13.02 -0.24
CA THR A 275 15.47 -12.03 0.52
C THR A 275 15.21 -12.15 2.03
N GLU A 276 13.96 -12.28 2.45
CA GLU A 276 13.61 -12.47 3.87
C GLU A 276 14.19 -13.77 4.44
N TRP A 277 14.15 -14.85 3.65
CA TRP A 277 14.76 -16.11 4.05
C TRP A 277 16.27 -15.98 4.24
N GLU A 278 16.97 -15.31 3.32
CA GLU A 278 18.40 -15.04 3.44
C GLU A 278 18.72 -14.24 4.70
N GLN A 279 17.95 -13.17 4.97
CA GLN A 279 18.10 -12.37 6.19
C GLN A 279 17.87 -13.19 7.46
N LEU A 280 16.83 -14.03 7.49
CA LEU A 280 16.54 -14.92 8.61
C LEU A 280 17.71 -15.88 8.86
N VAL A 281 18.21 -16.53 7.82
CA VAL A 281 19.36 -17.46 7.91
C VAL A 281 20.60 -16.73 8.37
N GLN A 282 20.83 -15.50 7.89
CA GLN A 282 21.94 -14.67 8.34
C GLN A 282 21.83 -14.37 9.84
N LYS A 283 20.66 -13.90 10.31
CA LYS A 283 20.41 -13.64 11.74
C LYS A 283 20.62 -14.89 12.58
N ALA A 284 20.06 -16.03 12.17
CA ALA A 284 20.23 -17.29 12.89
C ALA A 284 21.71 -17.69 13.02
N ARG A 285 22.52 -17.50 11.97
CA ARG A 285 23.96 -17.83 12.01
C ARG A 285 24.78 -16.96 12.96
N HIS A 286 24.30 -15.77 13.31
CA HIS A 286 24.97 -14.88 14.28
C HIS A 286 24.62 -15.22 15.73
N GLU A 287 23.56 -15.99 15.96
CA GLU A 287 23.21 -16.46 17.29
C GLU A 287 24.22 -17.53 17.77
N PRO A 288 24.60 -17.55 19.05
CA PRO A 288 25.53 -18.53 19.63
C PRO A 288 24.85 -19.90 19.85
N VAL A 289 24.05 -20.36 18.89
CA VAL A 289 23.26 -21.58 18.94
C VAL A 289 23.71 -22.52 17.81
N ASP A 290 24.02 -23.76 18.16
CA ASP A 290 24.25 -24.82 17.18
C ASP A 290 22.89 -25.37 16.71
N TRP A 291 22.31 -24.69 15.71
CA TRP A 291 21.00 -25.04 15.15
C TRP A 291 20.94 -26.48 14.62
N VAL A 292 22.06 -27.01 14.11
CA VAL A 292 22.12 -28.38 13.60
C VAL A 292 21.99 -29.39 14.74
N LYS A 293 22.63 -29.14 15.89
CA LYS A 293 22.42 -29.95 17.11
C LYS A 293 21.00 -29.87 17.66
N GLN A 294 20.32 -28.73 17.45
CA GLN A 294 18.90 -28.57 17.79
C GLN A 294 17.95 -29.22 16.77
N GLY A 295 18.48 -29.91 15.75
CA GLY A 295 17.68 -30.57 14.71
C GLY A 295 17.13 -29.62 13.64
N ILE A 296 17.54 -28.34 13.63
CA ILE A 296 17.07 -27.34 12.69
C ILE A 296 18.01 -27.27 11.48
N ARG A 297 17.45 -27.42 10.27
CA ARG A 297 18.19 -27.34 9.00
C ARG A 297 17.54 -26.34 8.04
N PHE A 298 18.26 -25.28 7.72
CA PHE A 298 17.80 -24.23 6.81
C PHE A 298 17.80 -24.63 5.32
N GLY A 299 18.24 -25.84 4.96
CA GLY A 299 18.29 -26.29 3.56
C GLY A 299 16.92 -26.64 2.96
N ALA A 300 15.94 -27.02 3.78
CA ALA A 300 14.65 -27.53 3.29
C ALA A 300 13.78 -26.46 2.61
N LEU A 301 13.84 -25.20 3.06
CA LEU A 301 13.04 -24.12 2.47
C LEU A 301 13.63 -23.59 1.14
N ILE A 302 14.94 -23.75 0.94
CA ILE A 302 15.64 -23.35 -0.29
C ILE A 302 15.10 -24.12 -1.50
N LEU A 303 14.76 -25.40 -1.33
CA LEU A 303 14.17 -26.25 -2.38
C LEU A 303 12.75 -25.83 -2.77
N CYS A 304 11.97 -25.23 -1.86
CA CYS A 304 10.64 -24.69 -2.18
C CYS A 304 10.70 -23.37 -2.96
N CYS A 305 11.71 -22.54 -2.70
CA CYS A 305 11.94 -21.29 -3.45
C CYS A 305 12.68 -21.53 -4.78
N PHE A 306 13.45 -22.62 -4.89
CA PHE A 306 14.24 -22.99 -6.07
C PHE A 306 14.12 -24.48 -6.40
N PRO A 307 13.01 -24.94 -7.02
CA PRO A 307 12.80 -26.35 -7.33
C PRO A 307 13.63 -26.90 -8.51
N PHE A 308 14.46 -26.06 -9.14
CA PHE A 308 15.29 -26.43 -10.32
C PHE A 308 16.81 -26.38 -10.05
N LEU A 309 17.22 -26.41 -8.78
CA LEU A 309 18.60 -26.67 -8.34
C LEU A 309 18.72 -28.11 -7.85
#